data_AF-A0A9P4PU13-F1
#
_entry.id   AF-A0A9P4PU13-F1
#
_cell.length_a   1.000
_cell.length_b   1.000
_cell.length_c   1.000
_cell.angle_alpha   90.00
_cell.angle_beta   90.00
_cell.angle_gamma   90.00
#
_symmetry.space_group_name_H-M   'P 1'
#
loop_
_entity.id
_entity.type
_entity.pdbx_description
1 polymer ?
#
loop_
_entity_poly.entity_id
_entity_poly.type
_entity_poly.pdbx_seq_one_letter_code
_entity_poly.pdbx_strand_id
1 'polypeptide(L)'
;MMYRLTYKDDEEWTRFLAYFKRRTHKNLDESGDEDLILHIAWDVHEDPAMEGASSSQVRAHFRERVESLTTVRRFGDQLHESKGIDQWSGGIPRNMACLAINQVYVDRSIKDAELDDATASEKGFMMLVSI
;
A
#
# COMPACT_ATOMS: atom_id res chain seq x y z
N MET A 1 0.07 -3.19 -0.87
CA MET A 1 -0.65 -3.26 0.43
C MET A 1 -0.47 -1.97 1.18
N MET A 2 -1.51 -1.50 1.85
CA MET A 2 -1.50 -0.35 2.75
C MET A 2 -1.69 -0.83 4.19
N TYR A 3 -0.92 -0.30 5.13
CA TYR A 3 -1.09 -0.52 6.56
C TYR A 3 -1.70 0.73 7.18
N ARG A 4 -2.87 0.57 7.79
CA ARG A 4 -3.49 1.61 8.61
C ARG A 4 -2.84 1.56 10.00
N LEU A 5 -2.13 2.62 10.37
CA LEU A 5 -1.43 2.74 11.66
C LEU A 5 -2.11 3.74 12.59
N THR A 6 -3.33 4.17 12.26
CA THR A 6 -4.08 5.14 13.03
C THR A 6 -5.56 4.84 12.99
N TYR A 7 -6.19 4.85 14.15
CA TYR A 7 -7.59 4.47 14.34
C TYR A 7 -8.36 5.54 15.09
N LYS A 8 -7.83 6.76 15.12
CA LYS A 8 -8.42 7.89 15.85
C LYS A 8 -9.80 8.26 15.33
N ASP A 9 -9.98 8.24 14.01
CA ASP A 9 -11.23 8.63 13.35
C ASP A 9 -11.39 7.88 12.01
N ASP A 10 -12.47 7.11 11.90
CA ASP A 10 -12.81 6.32 10.71
C ASP A 10 -13.37 7.19 9.57
N GLU A 11 -14.01 8.32 9.88
CA GLU A 11 -14.51 9.26 8.88
C GLU A 11 -13.35 10.01 8.23
N GLU A 12 -12.37 10.48 9.02
CA GLU A 12 -11.13 11.07 8.49
C GLU A 12 -10.37 10.07 7.62
N TRP A 13 -10.26 8.81 8.06
CA TRP A 13 -9.64 7.74 7.27
C TRP A 13 -10.36 7.51 5.93
N THR A 14 -11.69 7.49 5.96
CA THR A 14 -12.52 7.33 4.76
C THR A 14 -12.32 8.49 3.78
N ARG A 15 -12.31 9.73 4.28
CA ARG A 15 -12.04 10.94 3.48
C ARG A 15 -10.64 10.90 2.87
N PHE A 16 -9.65 10.49 3.65
CA PHE A 16 -8.28 10.29 3.18
C PHE A 16 -8.21 9.26 2.04
N LEU A 17 -8.78 8.06 2.21
CA LEU A 17 -8.74 7.03 1.18
C LEU A 17 -9.44 7.47 -0.11
N ALA A 18 -10.55 8.19 -0.01
CA ALA A 18 -11.26 8.74 -1.16
C ALA A 18 -10.41 9.78 -1.90
N TYR A 19 -9.77 10.70 -1.16
CA TYR A 19 -8.84 11.67 -1.75
C TYR A 19 -7.64 10.98 -2.41
N PHE A 20 -7.03 10.02 -1.72
CA PHE A 20 -5.87 9.29 -2.21
C PHE A 20 -6.16 8.57 -3.54
N LYS A 21 -7.25 7.81 -3.60
CA LYS A 21 -7.67 7.13 -4.84
C LYS A 21 -7.90 8.11 -5.99
N ARG A 22 -8.56 9.23 -5.72
CA ARG A 22 -8.82 10.28 -6.72
C ARG A 22 -7.51 10.89 -7.22
N ARG A 23 -6.59 11.23 -6.32
CA ARG A 23 -5.29 11.82 -6.67
C ARG A 23 -4.43 10.86 -7.49
N THR A 24 -4.42 9.57 -7.12
CA THR A 24 -3.74 8.53 -7.91
C THR A 24 -4.34 8.39 -9.30
N HIS A 25 -5.67 8.36 -9.42
CA HIS A 25 -6.33 8.31 -10.72
C HIS A 25 -5.95 9.49 -11.61
N LYS A 26 -5.99 10.71 -11.06
CA LYS A 26 -5.60 11.92 -11.78
C LYS A 26 -4.14 11.87 -12.26
N ASN A 27 -3.22 11.43 -11.41
CA ASN A 27 -1.81 11.29 -11.80
C ASN A 27 -1.59 10.28 -12.93
N LEU A 28 -2.33 9.16 -12.91
CA LEU A 28 -2.24 8.13 -13.95
C LEU A 28 -2.85 8.60 -15.27
N ASP A 29 -3.97 9.32 -15.21
CA ASP A 29 -4.58 9.95 -16.38
C ASP A 29 -3.62 10.97 -17.00
N GLU A 30 -3.02 11.84 -16.19
CA GLU A 30 -2.04 12.84 -16.62
C GLU A 30 -0.76 12.21 -17.20
N SER A 31 -0.35 11.02 -16.76
CA SER A 31 0.81 10.30 -17.29
C SER A 31 0.48 9.40 -18.50
N GLY A 32 -0.81 9.22 -18.83
CA GLY A 32 -1.26 8.32 -19.89
C GLY A 32 -1.23 6.83 -19.50
N ASP A 33 -1.15 6.52 -18.21
CA ASP A 33 -1.08 5.16 -17.65
C ASP A 33 -2.38 4.76 -16.91
N GLU A 34 -3.54 5.26 -17.37
CA GLU A 34 -4.83 5.04 -16.72
C GLU A 34 -5.17 3.54 -16.55
N ASP A 35 -4.73 2.69 -17.49
CA ASP A 35 -4.93 1.24 -17.46
C ASP A 35 -4.34 0.56 -16.22
N LEU A 36 -3.29 1.16 -15.63
CA LEU A 36 -2.69 0.67 -14.38
C LEU A 36 -3.68 0.72 -13.21
N ILE A 37 -4.72 1.56 -13.26
CA ILE A 37 -5.71 1.66 -12.18
C ILE A 37 -6.39 0.32 -11.88
N LEU A 38 -6.60 -0.50 -12.91
CA LEU A 38 -7.23 -1.83 -12.82
C LEU A 38 -6.32 -2.85 -12.11
N HIS A 39 -5.02 -2.57 -12.06
CA HIS A 39 -4.01 -3.44 -11.47
C HIS A 39 -3.58 -2.99 -10.08
N ILE A 40 -3.98 -1.79 -9.63
CA ILE A 40 -3.72 -1.31 -8.27
C ILE A 40 -4.64 -2.01 -7.29
N ALA A 41 -4.04 -2.83 -6.43
CA ALA A 41 -4.72 -3.42 -5.29
C ALA A 41 -4.78 -2.41 -4.13
N TRP A 42 -5.98 -1.93 -3.82
CA TRP A 42 -6.26 -1.00 -2.72
C TRP A 42 -6.37 -1.71 -1.35
N ASP A 43 -5.71 -2.86 -1.18
CA ASP A 43 -5.80 -3.68 0.01
C ASP A 43 -5.26 -2.91 1.22
N VAL A 44 -6.18 -2.55 2.13
CA VAL A 44 -5.86 -1.99 3.44
C VAL A 44 -5.78 -3.14 4.44
N HIS A 45 -4.67 -3.21 5.15
CA HIS A 45 -4.49 -4.07 6.30
C HIS A 45 -4.80 -3.26 7.55
N GLU A 46 -5.89 -3.64 8.20
CA GLU A 46 -6.33 -3.10 9.47
C GLU A 46 -5.99 -4.10 10.57
N ASP A 47 -5.10 -3.67 11.45
CA ASP A 47 -4.73 -4.35 12.68
C ASP A 47 -4.54 -3.27 13.75
N PRO A 48 -5.50 -3.10 14.70
CA PRO A 48 -5.38 -2.13 15.78
C PRO A 48 -4.13 -2.30 16.64
N ALA A 49 -3.53 -3.51 16.70
CA ALA A 49 -2.27 -3.72 17.41
C ALA A 49 -1.08 -3.00 16.76
N MET A 50 -1.22 -2.56 15.50
CA MET A 50 -0.23 -1.80 14.74
C MET A 50 -0.42 -0.28 14.87
N GLU A 51 -1.31 0.19 15.73
CA GLU A 51 -1.47 1.62 15.96
C GLU A 51 -0.14 2.26 16.42
N GLY A 52 0.29 3.31 15.71
CA GLY A 52 1.54 4.00 16.01
C GLY A 52 2.82 3.18 15.71
N ALA A 53 2.72 2.05 15.01
CA ALA A 53 3.89 1.23 14.70
C ALA A 53 4.95 2.01 13.91
N SER A 54 6.22 1.78 14.24
CA SER A 54 7.35 2.30 13.49
C SER A 54 7.54 1.59 12.17
N SER A 55 8.30 2.20 11.24
CA SER A 55 8.60 1.60 9.95
C SER A 55 9.33 0.26 10.04
N SER A 56 10.14 0.05 11.08
CA SER A 56 10.83 -1.24 11.32
C SER A 56 9.85 -2.33 11.76
N GLN A 57 8.88 -2.01 12.61
CA GLN A 57 7.82 -2.93 13.03
C GLN A 57 6.93 -3.31 11.84
N VAL A 58 6.52 -2.32 11.04
CA VAL A 58 5.74 -2.57 9.81
C VAL A 58 6.53 -3.42 8.83
N ARG A 59 7.83 -3.17 8.64
CA ARG A 59 8.69 -3.98 7.76
C ARG A 59 8.78 -5.43 8.24
N ALA A 60 8.96 -5.65 9.54
CA ALA A 60 9.02 -6.99 10.11
C ALA A 60 7.71 -7.76 9.86
N HIS A 61 6.58 -7.14 10.22
CA HIS A 61 5.26 -7.75 10.00
C HIS A 61 4.94 -7.97 8.53
N PHE A 62 5.33 -7.03 7.66
CA PHE A 62 5.14 -7.18 6.22
C PHE A 62 5.94 -8.36 5.65
N ARG A 63 7.18 -8.55 6.10
CA ARG A 63 8.02 -9.70 5.70
C ARG A 63 7.37 -11.02 6.10
N GLU A 64 6.98 -11.15 7.37
CA GLU A 64 6.28 -12.34 7.88
C GLU A 64 5.01 -12.64 7.06
N ARG A 65 4.23 -11.61 6.74
CA ARG A 65 3.03 -11.75 5.92
C ARG A 65 3.36 -12.24 4.50
N VAL A 66 4.36 -11.67 3.84
CA VAL A 66 4.78 -12.11 2.50
C VAL A 66 5.28 -13.56 2.52
N GLU A 67 6.04 -13.95 3.54
CA GLU A 67 6.49 -15.34 3.73
C GLU A 67 5.31 -16.30 3.93
N SER A 68 4.30 -15.91 4.71
CA SER A 68 3.07 -16.72 4.89
C SER A 68 2.30 -16.91 3.57
N LEU A 69 2.18 -15.86 2.75
CA LEU A 69 1.50 -15.90 1.46
C LEU A 69 2.22 -16.76 0.43
N THR A 70 3.56 -16.77 0.45
CA THR A 70 4.35 -17.64 -0.42
C THR A 70 4.30 -19.10 0.02
N THR A 71 4.22 -19.36 1.33
CA THR A 71 4.13 -20.73 1.88
C THR A 71 2.78 -21.37 1.58
N VAL A 72 1.65 -20.68 1.77
CA VAL A 72 0.30 -21.21 1.46
C VAL A 72 0.19 -21.63 -0.01
N ARG A 73 0.80 -20.89 -0.93
CA ARG A 73 0.81 -21.25 -2.36
C ARG A 73 1.56 -22.56 -2.66
N ARG A 74 2.56 -22.93 -1.86
CA ARG A 74 3.33 -24.17 -2.04
C ARG A 74 2.58 -25.43 -1.58
N PHE A 75 1.62 -25.30 -0.68
CA PHE A 75 0.86 -26.43 -0.13
C PHE A 75 -0.52 -26.62 -0.79
N GLY A 76 -1.05 -25.61 -1.46
CA GLY A 76 -2.37 -25.65 -2.12
C GLY A 76 -2.39 -26.26 -3.53
N ASP A 77 -1.22 -26.55 -4.12
CA ASP A 77 -1.11 -27.07 -5.48
C ASP A 77 -0.25 -28.34 -5.45
N GLN A 78 -0.84 -29.50 -5.75
CA GLN A 78 -0.10 -30.75 -5.83
C GLN A 78 0.89 -30.71 -7.00
N LEU A 79 2.18 -30.73 -6.68
CA LEU A 79 3.33 -31.25 -7.43
C LEU A 79 3.14 -31.37 -8.97
N HIS A 80 3.46 -30.29 -9.69
CA HIS A 80 4.20 -30.45 -10.94
C HIS A 80 5.64 -30.01 -10.69
N GLU A 81 6.55 -30.99 -10.74
CA GLU A 81 7.99 -30.81 -10.65
C GLU A 81 8.49 -30.16 -11.95
N SER A 82 8.17 -28.87 -12.14
CA SER A 82 8.74 -28.07 -13.22
C SER A 82 10.11 -27.57 -12.78
N LYS A 83 11.14 -28.33 -13.17
CA LYS A 83 12.51 -27.81 -13.29
C LYS A 83 12.46 -26.49 -14.08
N GLY A 84 12.89 -25.41 -13.43
CA GLY A 84 13.00 -24.08 -14.05
C GLY A 84 11.80 -23.18 -13.80
N ILE A 85 11.57 -22.78 -12.54
CA ILE A 85 11.11 -21.41 -12.32
C ILE A 85 12.36 -20.64 -11.98
N ASP A 86 12.72 -19.81 -12.94
CA ASP A 86 13.98 -19.12 -13.00
C ASP A 86 14.28 -18.37 -11.71
N GLN A 87 15.57 -18.15 -11.54
CA GLN A 87 16.25 -17.29 -10.58
C GLN A 87 15.84 -15.80 -10.68
N TRP A 88 14.64 -15.56 -11.19
CA TRP A 88 13.82 -14.35 -11.23
C TRP A 88 12.63 -14.45 -10.28
N SER A 89 12.70 -15.34 -9.29
CA SER A 89 11.72 -15.49 -8.19
C SER A 89 11.78 -14.33 -7.18
N GLY A 90 12.13 -13.12 -7.66
CA GLY A 90 11.88 -11.87 -6.96
C GLY A 90 10.37 -11.72 -6.87
N GLY A 91 9.85 -11.62 -5.65
CA GLY A 91 8.42 -11.73 -5.36
C GLY A 91 7.55 -10.90 -6.31
N ILE A 92 6.32 -11.37 -6.53
CA ILE A 92 5.25 -10.64 -7.23
C ILE A 92 5.37 -9.15 -6.84
N PRO A 93 5.45 -8.19 -7.77
CA PRO A 93 5.81 -6.80 -7.45
C PRO A 93 5.04 -6.18 -6.27
N ARG A 94 3.79 -6.62 -6.08
CA ARG A 94 2.90 -6.28 -4.96
C ARG A 94 3.42 -6.65 -3.56
N ASN A 95 4.45 -7.48 -3.47
CA ASN A 95 5.08 -7.97 -2.25
C ASN A 95 6.50 -7.38 -2.04
N MET A 96 6.94 -6.44 -2.89
CA MET A 96 8.25 -5.79 -2.71
C MET A 96 8.21 -4.62 -1.73
N ALA A 97 7.05 -3.95 -1.63
CA ALA A 97 6.85 -2.83 -0.73
C ALA A 97 5.38 -2.68 -0.29
N CYS A 98 5.20 -1.98 0.83
CA CYS A 98 3.91 -1.57 1.35
C CYS A 98 3.92 -0.09 1.74
N LEU A 99 2.73 0.47 1.92
CA LEU A 99 2.53 1.84 2.40
C LEU A 99 2.20 1.81 3.88
N ALA A 100 2.91 2.59 4.68
CA ALA A 100 2.67 2.73 6.12
C ALA A 100 2.01 4.08 6.41
N ILE A 101 0.75 4.08 6.87
CA ILE A 101 -0.06 5.29 6.94
C ILE A 101 -0.44 5.58 8.40
N ASN A 102 0.21 6.60 8.97
CA ASN A 102 -0.10 7.13 10.29
C ASN A 102 -0.96 8.41 10.20
N GLN A 103 -1.38 8.94 11.35
CA GLN A 103 -2.25 10.12 11.41
C GLN A 103 -1.65 11.36 10.75
N VAL A 104 -0.31 11.53 10.79
CA VAL A 104 0.35 12.68 10.16
C VAL A 104 0.08 12.71 8.64
N TYR A 105 0.06 11.54 8.00
CA TYR A 105 -0.26 11.43 6.57
C TYR A 105 -1.75 11.67 6.29
N VAL A 106 -2.64 11.20 7.15
CA VAL A 106 -4.09 11.45 7.06
C VAL A 106 -4.36 12.94 7.17
N ASP A 107 -3.89 13.60 8.25
CA ASP A 107 -4.08 15.03 8.50
C ASP A 107 -3.55 15.88 7.34
N ARG A 108 -2.34 15.56 6.85
CA ARG A 108 -1.71 16.30 5.76
C ARG A 108 -2.50 16.14 4.47
N SER A 109 -2.96 14.94 4.16
CA SER A 109 -3.71 14.67 2.94
C SER A 109 -5.10 15.31 2.97
N ILE A 110 -5.75 15.40 4.13
CA ILE A 110 -7.01 16.12 4.28
C ILE A 110 -6.80 17.61 4.07
N LYS A 111 -5.75 18.20 4.67
CA LYS A 111 -5.38 19.59 4.42
C LYS A 111 -5.06 19.84 2.95
N ASP A 112 -4.30 18.94 2.33
CA ASP A 112 -3.98 19.03 0.91
C ASP A 112 -5.26 18.89 0.08
N ALA A 113 -6.22 18.03 0.43
CA ALA A 113 -7.51 17.93 -0.26
C ALA A 113 -8.36 19.20 -0.18
N GLU A 114 -8.22 19.96 0.90
CA GLU A 114 -8.83 21.29 1.07
C GLU A 114 -8.09 22.38 0.26
N LEU A 115 -6.82 22.16 -0.08
CA LEU A 115 -5.95 23.08 -0.84
C LEU A 115 -5.80 22.73 -2.32
N ASP A 116 -6.07 21.48 -2.74
CA ASP A 116 -5.98 20.98 -4.12
C ASP A 116 -7.11 21.56 -5.00
N ASP A 117 -8.08 22.26 -4.38
CA ASP A 117 -8.99 23.20 -5.05
C ASP A 117 -8.26 24.50 -5.50
N ALA A 118 -7.00 24.70 -5.10
CA ALA A 118 -6.22 25.90 -5.39
C ALA A 118 -4.84 25.66 -6.03
N THR A 119 -4.06 24.60 -5.73
CA THR A 119 -2.81 24.25 -6.48
C THR A 119 -2.17 22.94 -5.98
N ALA A 120 -1.91 21.99 -6.88
CA ALA A 120 -1.28 20.70 -6.55
C ALA A 120 0.22 20.86 -6.22
N SER A 121 0.63 20.47 -5.02
CA SER A 121 2.05 20.46 -4.60
C SER A 121 2.69 19.07 -4.82
N GLU A 122 3.82 19.03 -5.52
CA GLU A 122 4.64 17.83 -5.85
C GLU A 122 5.36 17.16 -4.64
N LYS A 123 5.06 17.53 -3.39
CA LYS A 123 5.78 16.96 -2.25
C LYS A 123 5.20 15.60 -1.85
N GLY A 124 6.05 14.57 -1.92
CA GLY A 124 5.77 13.19 -1.50
C GLY A 124 4.88 13.10 -0.24
N PHE A 125 3.84 12.27 -0.38
CA PHE A 125 2.66 12.28 0.48
C PHE A 125 2.53 11.02 1.37
N MET A 126 3.44 10.05 1.28
CA MET A 126 3.43 8.80 2.06
C MET A 126 4.83 8.24 2.35
N MET A 127 4.91 7.33 3.32
CA MET A 127 6.09 6.50 3.58
C MET A 127 5.99 5.16 2.83
N LEU A 128 6.93 4.92 1.92
CA LEU A 128 7.13 3.62 1.28
C LEU A 128 8.02 2.74 2.18
N VAL A 129 7.55 1.54 2.50
CA VAL A 129 8.30 0.54 3.26
C VAL A 129 8.60 -0.66 2.36
N SER A 130 9.86 -0.83 1.96
CA SER A 130 10.35 -2.00 1.22
C SER A 130 10.92 -3.08 2.14
N ILE A 131 10.98 -4.32 1.63
CA ILE A 131 11.60 -5.48 2.32
C ILE A 131 13.12 -5.37 2.31
#